data_AF-A0A8A2V8H5-F1
#
_entry.id   AF-A0A8A2V8H5-F1
#
_cell.length_a   1.000
_cell.length_b   1.000
_cell.length_c   1.000
_cell.angle_alpha   90.00
_cell.angle_beta   90.00
_cell.angle_gamma   90.00
#
_symmetry.space_group_name_H-M   'P 1'
#
loop_
_entity.id
_entity.type
_entity.pdbx_description
1 polymer ?
#
loop_
_entity_poly.entity_id
_entity_poly.type
_entity_poly.pdbx_seq_one_letter_code
_entity_poly.pdbx_strand_id
1 'polypeptide(L)'
;MSPTAGDHSYRDFIDVQQPMYRSDTELLDELTEGDRNTPYELANGRYRENVIRLQLKDLRRLGLARRAGHEFYEITEYGEDVLRDAEPLPLSNGLFDVEAIVPEKYPSDEWRIQDFSEIDGPTIKRINYDIIEDSTEVYGWVRDSPERTRTRIRGVADTDIHRLIREFPTHDPLPAQCAHWVRAFTGLHFFPDANHRTATNTLEYIVEQNGGPATDLIRPEIRRVVLLSKYTRTLKTDNRFNTLWERDEHFYLWYRYFTRALTDQLERRRPDDPPTELLDSCLQDIRGRLAEFGE
;
A
#
# COMPACT_ATOMS: atom_id res chain seq x y z
N MET A 1 29.95 -9.88 5.42
CA MET A 1 28.65 -9.83 6.12
C MET A 1 27.68 -10.58 5.24
N SER A 2 27.19 -11.73 5.70
CA SER A 2 26.15 -12.46 4.96
C SER A 2 24.85 -11.66 5.07
N PRO A 3 24.01 -11.60 4.01
CA PRO A 3 22.68 -11.04 4.13
C PRO A 3 21.95 -11.83 5.22
N THR A 4 21.36 -11.14 6.19
CA THR A 4 20.35 -11.74 7.08
C THR A 4 19.24 -12.26 6.18
N ALA A 5 19.00 -13.57 6.20
CA ALA A 5 17.87 -14.15 5.51
C ALA A 5 16.59 -13.48 6.05
N GLY A 6 15.86 -12.73 5.21
CA GLY A 6 14.57 -12.15 5.59
C GLY A 6 14.31 -10.72 5.12
N ASP A 7 15.32 -9.91 4.77
CA ASP A 7 15.08 -8.52 4.35
C ASP A 7 14.59 -8.46 2.89
N HIS A 8 13.32 -8.13 2.74
CA HIS A 8 12.62 -7.80 1.50
C HIS A 8 12.71 -6.29 1.29
N SER A 9 13.30 -5.87 0.17
CA SER A 9 13.10 -4.52 -0.36
C SER A 9 12.43 -4.57 -1.73
N TYR A 10 11.49 -3.67 -1.99
CA TYR A 10 10.94 -3.56 -3.35
C TYR A 10 12.04 -3.25 -4.38
N ARG A 11 13.15 -2.63 -3.94
CA ARG A 11 14.32 -2.34 -4.75
C ARG A 11 15.00 -3.60 -5.30
N ASP A 12 14.97 -4.71 -4.57
CA ASP A 12 15.61 -5.97 -4.99
C ASP A 12 14.98 -6.55 -6.26
N PHE A 13 13.78 -6.08 -6.61
CA PHE A 13 13.03 -6.52 -7.79
C PHE A 13 13.15 -5.58 -8.98
N ILE A 14 13.89 -4.48 -8.83
CA ILE A 14 14.20 -3.55 -9.91
C ILE A 14 15.42 -4.10 -10.66
N ASP A 15 15.16 -4.88 -11.71
CA ASP A 15 16.20 -5.28 -12.65
C ASP A 15 16.28 -4.24 -13.77
N VAL A 16 17.25 -3.32 -13.68
CA VAL A 16 17.47 -2.24 -14.65
C VAL A 16 17.81 -2.74 -16.06
N GLN A 17 18.13 -4.03 -16.23
CA GLN A 17 18.31 -4.64 -17.54
C GLN A 17 16.97 -5.04 -18.20
N GLN A 18 15.88 -5.13 -17.44
CA GLN A 18 14.55 -5.41 -18.00
C GLN A 18 13.91 -4.14 -18.55
N PRO A 19 13.19 -4.24 -19.68
CA PRO A 19 12.65 -3.07 -20.38
C PRO A 19 11.55 -2.30 -19.63
N MET A 20 11.07 -2.85 -18.50
CA MET A 20 9.95 -2.31 -17.71
C MET A 20 10.38 -1.55 -16.44
N TYR A 21 11.68 -1.55 -16.13
CA TYR A 21 12.27 -0.84 -14.99
C TYR A 21 13.18 0.28 -15.46
N ARG A 22 13.39 1.25 -14.56
CA ARG A 22 14.24 2.40 -14.76
C ARG A 22 15.06 2.59 -13.49
N SER A 23 16.31 3.01 -13.64
CA SER A 23 17.21 3.31 -12.51
C SER A 23 16.84 4.63 -11.83
N ASP A 24 17.35 4.85 -10.62
CA ASP A 24 17.16 6.10 -9.88
C ASP A 24 17.90 7.26 -10.57
N THR A 25 19.08 7.00 -11.16
CA THR A 25 19.85 7.98 -11.92
C THR A 25 19.15 8.42 -13.20
N GLU A 26 18.54 7.50 -13.96
CA GLU A 26 17.73 7.86 -15.14
C GLU A 26 16.48 8.66 -14.76
N LEU A 27 15.88 8.40 -13.59
CA LEU A 27 14.77 9.20 -13.10
C LEU A 27 15.20 10.63 -12.73
N LEU A 28 16.35 10.81 -12.09
CA LEU A 28 16.90 12.14 -11.79
C LEU A 28 17.25 12.93 -13.06
N ASP A 29 17.85 12.26 -14.05
CA ASP A 29 18.16 12.87 -15.35
C ASP A 29 16.89 13.41 -16.03
N GLU A 30 15.83 12.60 -16.10
CA GLU A 30 14.54 13.03 -16.68
C GLU A 30 13.86 14.15 -15.88
N LEU A 31 14.05 14.19 -14.55
CA LEU A 31 13.58 15.30 -13.72
C LEU A 31 14.35 16.60 -13.96
N THR A 32 15.53 16.55 -14.58
CA THR A 32 16.31 17.74 -14.95
C THR A 32 15.82 18.34 -16.26
N GLU A 33 15.31 17.51 -17.18
CA GLU A 33 14.81 17.95 -18.48
C GLU A 33 13.44 18.64 -18.42
N GLY A 34 12.64 18.36 -17.38
CA GLY A 34 11.30 18.92 -17.21
C GLY A 34 11.15 19.76 -15.94
N ASP A 35 10.36 20.84 -15.99
CA ASP A 35 10.09 21.70 -14.83
C ASP A 35 9.49 20.93 -13.64
N ARG A 36 8.61 19.96 -13.92
CA ARG A 36 7.97 19.06 -12.95
C ARG A 36 7.37 17.86 -13.67
N ASN A 37 7.49 16.67 -13.10
CA ASN A 37 6.95 15.44 -13.67
C ASN A 37 6.15 14.63 -12.65
N THR A 38 5.13 13.93 -13.13
CA THR A 38 4.38 12.92 -12.38
C THR A 38 4.96 11.52 -12.61
N PRO A 39 4.72 10.54 -11.72
CA PRO A 39 5.08 9.16 -11.97
C PRO A 39 4.51 8.59 -13.28
N TYR A 40 3.32 9.04 -13.67
CA TYR A 40 2.69 8.65 -14.94
C TYR A 40 3.49 9.16 -16.15
N GLU A 41 3.91 10.43 -16.14
CA GLU A 41 4.73 11.02 -17.20
C GLU A 41 6.10 10.34 -17.29
N LEU A 42 6.78 10.13 -16.15
CA LEU A 42 8.06 9.42 -16.07
C LEU A 42 7.95 7.95 -16.49
N ALA A 43 6.77 7.33 -16.29
CA ALA A 43 6.53 5.98 -16.76
C ALA A 43 6.40 5.90 -18.28
N ASN A 44 5.92 6.97 -18.93
CA ASN A 44 5.77 7.13 -20.37
C ASN A 44 5.14 5.90 -21.07
N GLY A 45 4.15 5.26 -20.40
CA GLY A 45 3.48 4.05 -20.88
C GLY A 45 4.35 2.79 -21.02
N ARG A 46 5.64 2.86 -20.70
CA ARG A 46 6.62 1.77 -20.85
C ARG A 46 7.03 1.17 -19.51
N TYR A 47 7.30 2.03 -18.53
CA TYR A 47 7.84 1.62 -17.24
C TYR A 47 6.73 1.42 -16.21
N ARG A 48 7.04 0.69 -15.14
CA ARG A 48 6.08 0.44 -14.06
C ARG A 48 5.88 1.70 -13.20
N GLU A 49 4.77 2.41 -13.43
CA GLU A 49 4.39 3.63 -12.71
C GLU A 49 4.49 3.51 -11.18
N ASN A 50 4.01 2.41 -10.60
CA ASN A 50 4.13 2.18 -9.15
C ASN A 50 5.55 2.18 -8.63
N VAL A 51 6.46 1.56 -9.39
CA VAL A 51 7.83 1.36 -8.96
C VAL A 51 8.53 2.72 -9.01
N ILE A 52 8.31 3.47 -10.09
CA ILE A 52 8.74 4.87 -10.21
C ILE A 52 8.20 5.71 -9.05
N ARG A 53 6.94 5.54 -8.67
CA ARG A 53 6.33 6.22 -7.52
C ARG A 53 7.02 5.91 -6.19
N LEU A 54 7.48 4.68 -5.99
CA LEU A 54 8.27 4.32 -4.80
C LEU A 54 9.69 4.89 -4.88
N GLN A 55 10.34 4.79 -6.05
CA GLN A 55 11.66 5.37 -6.30
C GLN A 55 11.64 6.88 -6.02
N LEU A 56 10.65 7.62 -6.52
CA LEU A 56 10.48 9.05 -6.26
C LEU A 56 10.27 9.39 -4.78
N LYS A 57 9.52 8.56 -4.03
CA LYS A 57 9.39 8.73 -2.57
C LYS A 57 10.74 8.61 -1.88
N ASP A 58 11.57 7.68 -2.34
CA ASP A 58 12.88 7.43 -1.78
C ASP A 58 13.92 8.47 -2.21
N LEU A 59 13.92 8.89 -3.48
CA LEU A 59 14.70 10.04 -3.94
C LEU A 59 14.37 11.30 -3.14
N ARG A 60 13.09 11.50 -2.80
CA ARG A 60 12.67 12.58 -1.90
C ARG A 60 13.19 12.40 -0.48
N ARG A 61 13.17 11.18 0.06
CA ARG A 61 13.74 10.87 1.37
C ARG A 61 15.24 11.15 1.42
N LEU A 62 15.95 10.87 0.33
CA LEU A 62 17.37 11.20 0.16
C LEU A 62 17.64 12.70 -0.05
N GLY A 63 16.58 13.51 -0.19
CA GLY A 63 16.71 14.93 -0.49
C GLY A 63 17.07 15.24 -1.95
N LEU A 64 17.13 14.24 -2.84
CA LEU A 64 17.53 14.40 -4.24
C LEU A 64 16.40 14.98 -5.10
N ALA A 65 15.15 14.65 -4.76
CA ALA A 65 13.95 15.20 -5.38
C ALA A 65 13.06 15.86 -4.32
N ARG A 66 12.17 16.76 -4.73
CA ARG A 66 11.11 17.30 -3.85
C ARG A 66 9.75 17.16 -4.51
N ARG A 67 8.71 17.08 -3.66
CA ARG A 67 7.32 17.00 -4.12
C ARG A 67 6.78 18.42 -4.30
N ALA A 68 6.48 18.80 -5.54
CA ALA A 68 5.98 20.12 -5.94
C ALA A 68 4.45 20.25 -5.88
N GLY A 69 3.72 19.14 -5.68
CA GLY A 69 2.25 19.13 -5.65
C GLY A 69 1.66 17.76 -5.40
N HIS A 70 0.36 17.60 -5.66
CA HIS A 70 -0.33 16.31 -5.56
C HIS A 70 0.07 15.41 -6.73
N GLU A 71 1.27 14.82 -6.67
CA GLU A 71 1.91 13.87 -7.62
C GLU A 71 3.07 14.44 -8.45
N PHE A 72 3.32 15.74 -8.40
CA PHE A 72 4.46 16.34 -9.11
C PHE A 72 5.76 16.27 -8.30
N TYR A 73 6.84 15.92 -8.98
CA TYR A 73 8.20 15.90 -8.48
C TYR A 73 9.11 16.74 -9.36
N GLU A 74 10.12 17.32 -8.73
CA GLU A 74 11.20 18.07 -9.37
C GLU A 74 12.52 17.70 -8.69
N ILE A 75 13.62 17.78 -9.43
CA ILE A 75 14.96 17.60 -8.87
C ILE A 75 15.31 18.78 -7.95
N THR A 76 16.14 18.54 -6.95
CA THR A 76 16.68 19.58 -6.08
C THR A 76 18.09 19.97 -6.53
N GLU A 77 18.61 21.11 -6.06
CA GLU A 77 20.02 21.49 -6.30
C GLU A 77 20.97 20.37 -5.83
N TYR A 78 20.71 19.78 -4.67
CA TYR A 78 21.48 18.64 -4.17
C TYR A 78 21.39 17.41 -5.09
N GLY A 79 20.21 17.12 -5.62
CA GLY A 79 20.01 16.06 -6.60
C GLY A 79 20.81 16.26 -7.89
N GLU A 80 20.88 17.50 -8.39
CA GLU A 80 21.71 17.84 -9.55
C GLU A 80 23.20 17.62 -9.27
N ASP A 81 23.69 18.01 -8.09
CA ASP A 81 25.09 17.84 -7.71
C ASP A 81 25.47 16.36 -7.58
N VAL A 82 24.58 15.54 -7.01
CA VAL A 82 24.76 14.08 -6.96
C VAL A 82 24.76 13.47 -8.37
N LEU A 83 23.88 13.92 -9.27
CA LEU A 83 23.83 13.42 -10.65
C LEU A 83 25.11 13.77 -11.45
N ARG A 84 25.74 14.91 -11.14
CA ARG A 84 27.03 15.33 -11.72
C ARG A 84 28.24 14.69 -11.05
N ASP A 85 28.04 13.77 -10.11
CA ASP A 85 29.09 13.11 -9.31
C ASP A 85 29.93 14.10 -8.47
N ALA A 86 29.34 15.24 -8.10
CA ALA A 86 29.99 16.21 -7.20
C ALA A 86 29.92 15.76 -5.73
N GLU A 87 28.88 15.00 -5.37
CA GLU A 87 28.70 14.39 -4.04
C GLU A 87 28.31 12.91 -4.18
N PRO A 88 29.26 11.97 -4.16
CA PRO A 88 28.98 10.57 -4.43
C PRO A 88 28.17 9.93 -3.30
N LEU A 89 27.03 9.32 -3.65
CA LEU A 89 26.22 8.50 -2.75
C LEU A 89 26.42 7.01 -3.06
N PRO A 90 26.30 6.11 -2.05
CA PRO A 90 26.22 4.68 -2.27
C PRO A 90 25.20 4.30 -3.35
N LEU A 91 25.68 3.70 -4.43
CA LEU A 91 24.91 3.41 -5.64
C LEU A 91 25.33 2.04 -6.19
N SER A 92 24.38 1.27 -6.69
CA SER A 92 24.61 0.01 -7.40
C SER A 92 23.66 -0.09 -8.58
N ASN A 93 24.19 -0.30 -9.79
CA ASN A 93 23.41 -0.42 -11.04
C ASN A 93 22.42 0.75 -11.27
N GLY A 94 22.81 1.98 -10.91
CA GLY A 94 21.95 3.17 -11.04
C GLY A 94 20.90 3.32 -9.94
N LEU A 95 20.86 2.44 -8.93
CA LEU A 95 19.95 2.51 -7.78
C LEU A 95 20.70 2.97 -6.54
N PHE A 96 20.14 3.91 -5.77
CA PHE A 96 20.73 4.34 -4.51
C PHE A 96 20.48 3.33 -3.39
N ASP A 97 21.48 3.11 -2.55
CA ASP A 97 21.35 2.31 -1.33
C ASP A 97 20.71 3.16 -0.22
N VAL A 98 19.38 3.20 -0.21
CA VAL A 98 18.61 4.06 0.69
C VAL A 98 18.84 3.72 2.16
N GLU A 99 19.01 2.44 2.48
CA GLU A 99 19.24 2.01 3.87
C GLU A 99 20.62 2.43 4.37
N ALA A 100 21.64 2.42 3.51
CA ALA A 100 22.95 2.95 3.84
C ALA A 100 22.97 4.49 4.00
N ILE A 101 22.08 5.22 3.31
CA ILE A 101 22.11 6.69 3.27
C ILE A 101 21.21 7.33 4.33
N VAL A 102 20.00 6.79 4.57
CA VAL A 102 19.00 7.40 5.49
C VAL A 102 18.61 6.41 6.58
N PRO A 103 19.36 6.36 7.69
CA PRO A 103 19.09 5.44 8.79
C PRO A 103 17.99 5.95 9.75
N GLU A 104 17.14 6.90 9.35
CA GLU A 104 16.30 7.67 10.29
C GLU A 104 15.39 6.78 11.17
N LYS A 105 15.65 6.86 12.48
CA LYS A 105 14.83 6.32 13.57
C LYS A 105 13.70 7.30 13.92
N TYR A 106 12.48 7.01 13.45
CA TYR A 106 11.28 7.44 14.17
C TYR A 106 10.96 6.45 15.30
N PRO A 107 10.27 6.87 16.38
CA PRO A 107 9.79 5.94 17.41
C PRO A 107 8.81 4.87 16.88
N SER A 108 8.19 5.11 15.72
CA SER A 108 7.36 4.14 14.96
C SER A 108 8.14 3.29 13.96
N ASP A 109 9.47 3.44 13.89
CA ASP A 109 10.36 2.77 12.95
C ASP A 109 11.19 1.66 13.61
N GLU A 110 10.95 1.34 14.89
CA GLU A 110 11.50 0.11 15.48
C GLU A 110 10.95 -1.15 14.78
N TRP A 111 9.76 -1.04 14.20
CA TRP A 111 9.14 -2.11 13.43
C TRP A 111 8.85 -1.64 12.01
N ARG A 112 9.22 -2.47 11.05
CA ARG A 112 8.82 -2.35 9.64
C ARG A 112 8.43 -3.74 9.16
N ILE A 113 7.52 -3.80 8.21
CA ILE A 113 7.24 -5.00 7.46
C ILE A 113 8.29 -5.09 6.36
N GLN A 114 9.29 -5.93 6.60
CA GLN A 114 10.41 -6.18 5.69
C GLN A 114 10.58 -7.68 5.43
N ASP A 115 9.86 -8.58 6.08
CA ASP A 115 9.89 -10.01 5.78
C ASP A 115 8.51 -10.50 5.35
N PHE A 116 8.46 -11.14 4.18
CA PHE A 116 7.26 -11.76 3.60
C PHE A 116 7.44 -13.25 3.36
N SER A 117 8.52 -13.88 3.85
CA SER A 117 8.83 -15.29 3.62
C SER A 117 7.73 -16.25 4.08
N GLU A 118 6.98 -15.86 5.10
CA GLU A 118 5.88 -16.65 5.69
C GLU A 118 4.51 -16.40 5.03
N ILE A 119 4.41 -15.49 4.04
CA ILE A 119 3.14 -15.19 3.37
C ILE A 119 3.24 -15.23 1.84
N ASP A 120 2.32 -15.96 1.23
CA ASP A 120 2.22 -16.09 -0.22
C ASP A 120 0.75 -16.06 -0.70
N GLY A 121 0.56 -16.09 -2.02
CA GLY A 121 -0.77 -16.15 -2.65
C GLY A 121 -1.66 -17.27 -2.09
N PRO A 122 -1.19 -18.53 -2.06
CA PRO A 122 -1.89 -19.64 -1.43
C PRO A 122 -2.31 -19.39 0.02
N THR A 123 -1.44 -18.85 0.86
CA THR A 123 -1.71 -18.55 2.27
C THR A 123 -2.79 -17.49 2.42
N ILE A 124 -2.71 -16.41 1.64
CA ILE A 124 -3.72 -15.34 1.64
C ILE A 124 -5.08 -15.86 1.18
N LYS A 125 -5.12 -16.70 0.14
CA LYS A 125 -6.34 -17.35 -0.34
C LYS A 125 -6.95 -18.27 0.72
N ARG A 126 -6.12 -19.03 1.44
CA ARG A 126 -6.55 -19.89 2.55
C ARG A 126 -7.16 -19.06 3.68
N ILE A 127 -6.52 -17.95 4.08
CA ILE A 127 -7.07 -17.05 5.10
C ILE A 127 -8.45 -16.52 4.67
N ASN A 128 -8.62 -16.08 3.41
CA ASN A 128 -9.93 -15.65 2.90
C ASN A 128 -10.96 -16.78 2.93
N TYR A 129 -10.54 -18.00 2.61
CA TYR A 129 -11.38 -19.20 2.65
C TYR A 129 -11.88 -19.48 4.07
N ASP A 130 -10.98 -19.52 5.06
CA ASP A 130 -11.31 -19.81 6.45
C ASP A 130 -12.27 -18.77 7.02
N ILE A 131 -12.08 -17.49 6.66
CA ILE A 131 -12.98 -16.39 7.03
C ILE A 131 -14.40 -16.62 6.49
N ILE A 132 -14.54 -17.08 5.25
CA ILE A 132 -15.85 -17.28 4.60
C ILE A 132 -16.56 -18.53 5.10
N GLU A 133 -15.82 -19.56 5.51
CA GLU A 133 -16.41 -20.78 6.07
C GLU A 133 -16.83 -20.65 7.54
N ASP A 134 -16.44 -19.57 8.21
CA ASP A 134 -16.87 -19.29 9.57
C ASP A 134 -18.39 -19.04 9.62
N SER A 135 -19.12 -20.08 10.03
CA SER A 135 -20.57 -20.10 10.16
C SER A 135 -21.14 -19.12 11.20
N THR A 136 -20.30 -18.52 12.04
CA THR A 136 -20.73 -17.54 13.04
C THR A 136 -20.96 -16.14 12.44
N GLU A 137 -20.50 -15.91 11.21
CA GLU A 137 -20.53 -14.63 10.53
C GLU A 137 -21.42 -14.70 9.27
N VAL A 138 -22.23 -13.67 9.04
CA VAL A 138 -23.13 -13.61 7.87
C VAL A 138 -22.34 -13.09 6.65
N TYR A 139 -22.02 -13.97 5.71
CA TYR A 139 -21.33 -13.60 4.46
C TYR A 139 -22.23 -13.69 3.23
N GLY A 140 -21.92 -12.85 2.25
CA GLY A 140 -22.55 -12.90 0.93
C GLY A 140 -21.91 -13.98 0.09
N TRP A 141 -22.50 -15.17 0.08
CA TRP A 141 -22.15 -16.18 -0.91
C TRP A 141 -22.38 -15.62 -2.32
N VAL A 142 -21.43 -15.87 -3.24
CA VAL A 142 -21.58 -15.48 -4.64
C VAL A 142 -22.77 -16.22 -5.24
N ARG A 143 -23.88 -15.51 -5.45
CA ARG A 143 -25.16 -16.07 -5.92
C ARG A 143 -25.63 -17.24 -5.04
N ASP A 144 -25.49 -17.09 -3.72
CA ASP A 144 -25.92 -18.10 -2.74
C ASP A 144 -25.23 -19.46 -2.88
N SER A 145 -24.08 -19.53 -3.58
CA SER A 145 -23.32 -20.77 -3.78
C SER A 145 -21.93 -20.70 -3.12
N PRO A 146 -21.71 -21.50 -2.07
CA PRO A 146 -20.39 -21.71 -1.51
C PRO A 146 -19.37 -22.20 -2.55
N GLU A 147 -19.75 -23.14 -3.41
CA GLU A 147 -18.87 -23.72 -4.44
C GLU A 147 -18.36 -22.66 -5.41
N ARG A 148 -19.26 -21.80 -5.91
CA ARG A 148 -18.88 -20.69 -6.81
C ARG A 148 -17.97 -19.68 -6.13
N THR A 149 -18.23 -19.40 -4.85
CA THR A 149 -17.39 -18.51 -4.03
C THR A 149 -15.99 -19.07 -3.92
N ARG A 150 -15.86 -20.36 -3.56
CA ARG A 150 -14.58 -21.09 -3.49
C ARG A 150 -13.83 -21.08 -4.81
N THR A 151 -14.51 -21.34 -5.93
CA THR A 151 -13.88 -21.29 -7.27
C THR A 151 -13.34 -19.91 -7.59
N ARG A 152 -14.07 -18.83 -7.27
CA ARG A 152 -13.59 -17.47 -7.50
C ARG A 152 -12.37 -17.11 -6.66
N ILE A 153 -12.34 -17.50 -5.39
CA ILE A 153 -11.19 -17.29 -4.50
C ILE A 153 -9.95 -18.00 -5.06
N ARG A 154 -10.10 -19.27 -5.45
CA ARG A 154 -9.00 -20.04 -6.08
C ARG A 154 -8.52 -19.42 -7.38
N GLY A 155 -9.44 -18.84 -8.15
CA GLY A 155 -9.18 -18.20 -9.44
C GLY A 155 -8.50 -16.83 -9.37
N VAL A 156 -8.32 -16.24 -8.18
CA VAL A 156 -7.49 -15.02 -8.03
C VAL A 156 -6.09 -15.31 -8.52
N ALA A 157 -5.52 -14.47 -9.39
CA ALA A 157 -4.20 -14.72 -9.96
C ALA A 157 -3.11 -14.55 -8.89
N ASP A 158 -2.24 -15.56 -8.72
CA ASP A 158 -1.12 -15.45 -7.78
C ASP A 158 -0.13 -14.37 -8.19
N THR A 159 -0.03 -14.08 -9.49
CA THR A 159 0.81 -12.99 -10.02
C THR A 159 0.43 -11.62 -9.46
N ASP A 160 -0.86 -11.42 -9.18
CA ASP A 160 -1.40 -10.16 -8.68
C ASP A 160 -1.06 -9.97 -7.19
N ILE A 161 -1.17 -11.05 -6.41
CA ILE A 161 -0.77 -11.07 -4.99
C ILE A 161 0.75 -10.96 -4.86
N HIS A 162 1.50 -11.70 -5.69
CA HIS A 162 2.96 -11.60 -5.73
C HIS A 162 3.41 -10.19 -6.06
N ARG A 163 2.72 -9.49 -6.97
CA ARG A 163 3.03 -8.11 -7.28
C ARG A 163 2.81 -7.18 -6.07
N LEU A 164 1.74 -7.38 -5.31
CA LEU A 164 1.47 -6.61 -4.09
C LEU A 164 2.58 -6.77 -3.06
N ILE A 165 3.03 -8.00 -2.82
CA ILE A 165 4.14 -8.30 -1.90
C ILE A 165 5.42 -7.66 -2.43
N ARG A 166 5.79 -7.98 -3.67
CA ARG A 166 7.05 -7.56 -4.30
C ARG A 166 7.24 -6.06 -4.41
N GLU A 167 6.16 -5.34 -4.71
CA GLU A 167 6.20 -3.88 -4.86
C GLU A 167 5.85 -3.17 -3.53
N PHE A 168 5.86 -3.85 -2.38
CA PHE A 168 5.44 -3.25 -1.12
C PHE A 168 6.36 -2.10 -0.65
N PRO A 169 5.84 -0.98 -0.11
CA PRO A 169 6.66 0.16 0.34
C PRO A 169 7.41 -0.13 1.66
N THR A 170 8.46 -0.94 1.59
CA THR A 170 9.24 -1.43 2.74
C THR A 170 10.01 -0.33 3.49
N HIS A 171 10.28 0.80 2.85
CA HIS A 171 10.91 1.95 3.51
C HIS A 171 9.91 2.90 4.18
N ASP A 172 8.59 2.71 4.03
CA ASP A 172 7.60 3.53 4.76
C ASP A 172 7.52 3.11 6.25
N PRO A 173 7.13 4.02 7.17
CA PRO A 173 6.94 3.66 8.58
C PRO A 173 5.75 2.68 8.75
N LEU A 174 5.76 1.86 9.80
CA LEU A 174 4.76 0.79 9.98
C LEU A 174 3.29 1.25 9.82
N PRO A 175 2.82 2.37 10.40
CA PRO A 175 1.44 2.80 10.18
C PRO A 175 1.10 3.06 8.70
N ALA A 176 2.06 3.56 7.91
CA ALA A 176 1.89 3.77 6.48
C ALA A 176 1.93 2.44 5.70
N GLN A 177 2.80 1.50 6.10
CA GLN A 177 2.84 0.14 5.55
C GLN A 177 1.51 -0.60 5.78
N CYS A 178 1.00 -0.59 7.01
CA CYS A 178 -0.33 -1.13 7.35
C CYS A 178 -1.44 -0.50 6.49
N ALA A 179 -1.41 0.82 6.32
CA ALA A 179 -2.39 1.53 5.50
C ALA A 179 -2.31 1.16 4.02
N HIS A 180 -1.11 1.04 3.47
CA HIS A 180 -0.88 0.60 2.10
C HIS A 180 -1.38 -0.84 1.88
N TRP A 181 -1.10 -1.75 2.82
CA TRP A 181 -1.59 -3.13 2.77
C TRP A 181 -3.12 -3.21 2.72
N VAL A 182 -3.80 -2.57 3.67
CA VAL A 182 -5.27 -2.62 3.72
C VAL A 182 -5.90 -1.90 2.53
N ARG A 183 -5.37 -0.74 2.13
CA ARG A 183 -5.83 -0.03 0.92
C ARG A 183 -5.71 -0.92 -0.31
N ALA A 184 -4.59 -1.63 -0.49
CA ALA A 184 -4.37 -2.47 -1.66
C ALA A 184 -5.41 -3.59 -1.75
N PHE A 185 -5.61 -4.36 -0.68
CA PHE A 185 -6.59 -5.46 -0.65
C PHE A 185 -8.03 -4.98 -0.82
N THR A 186 -8.40 -3.92 -0.10
CA THR A 186 -9.78 -3.41 -0.10
C THR A 186 -10.12 -2.60 -1.34
N GLY A 187 -9.10 -1.99 -1.95
CA GLY A 187 -9.19 -1.23 -3.19
C GLY A 187 -9.25 -2.12 -4.43
N LEU A 188 -8.27 -3.02 -4.60
CA LEU A 188 -8.24 -3.97 -5.72
C LEU A 188 -9.34 -5.02 -5.60
N HIS A 189 -9.80 -5.30 -4.38
CA HIS A 189 -10.93 -6.17 -4.10
C HIS A 189 -10.74 -7.57 -4.71
N PHE A 190 -9.57 -8.17 -4.48
CA PHE A 190 -9.15 -9.46 -5.03
C PHE A 190 -10.19 -10.56 -4.88
N PHE A 191 -10.88 -10.59 -3.73
CA PHE A 191 -11.83 -11.63 -3.39
C PHE A 191 -13.28 -11.18 -3.62
N PRO A 192 -14.20 -12.13 -3.85
CA PRO A 192 -15.61 -11.81 -3.98
C PRO A 192 -16.21 -11.18 -2.72
N ASP A 193 -15.74 -11.58 -1.54
CA ASP A 193 -16.17 -11.03 -0.25
C ASP A 193 -15.00 -11.07 0.76
N ALA A 194 -15.22 -10.47 1.93
CA ALA A 194 -14.32 -10.46 3.07
C ALA A 194 -12.94 -9.79 2.87
N ASN A 195 -12.77 -8.97 1.83
CA ASN A 195 -11.49 -8.28 1.53
C ASN A 195 -10.91 -7.50 2.72
N HIS A 196 -11.73 -6.74 3.45
CA HIS A 196 -11.29 -6.02 4.65
C HIS A 196 -10.75 -6.96 5.72
N ARG A 197 -11.46 -8.06 5.99
CA ARG A 197 -11.06 -9.05 7.00
C ARG A 197 -9.82 -9.82 6.57
N THR A 198 -9.72 -10.20 5.29
CA THR A 198 -8.51 -10.82 4.77
C THR A 198 -7.32 -9.87 4.86
N ALA A 199 -7.52 -8.59 4.55
CA ALA A 199 -6.46 -7.59 4.66
C ALA A 199 -5.97 -7.43 6.10
N THR A 200 -6.88 -7.37 7.07
CA THR A 200 -6.51 -7.19 8.49
C THR A 200 -5.88 -8.43 9.09
N ASN A 201 -6.44 -9.62 8.84
CA ASN A 201 -5.87 -10.87 9.35
C ASN A 201 -4.48 -11.15 8.75
N THR A 202 -4.31 -10.92 7.45
CA THR A 202 -2.98 -11.07 6.82
C THR A 202 -1.99 -10.03 7.32
N LEU A 203 -2.45 -8.80 7.58
CA LEU A 203 -1.61 -7.76 8.16
C LEU A 203 -1.16 -8.10 9.58
N GLU A 204 -2.08 -8.53 10.46
CA GLU A 204 -1.73 -8.98 11.82
C GLU A 204 -0.70 -10.10 11.77
N TYR A 205 -0.94 -11.10 10.93
CA TYR A 205 -0.01 -12.22 10.73
C TYR A 205 1.38 -11.75 10.28
N ILE A 206 1.46 -10.90 9.24
CA ILE A 206 2.74 -10.39 8.74
C ILE A 206 3.47 -9.56 9.80
N VAL A 207 2.75 -8.68 10.50
CA VAL A 207 3.36 -7.84 11.55
C VAL A 207 3.88 -8.72 12.69
N GLU A 208 3.16 -9.78 13.07
CA GLU A 208 3.62 -10.75 14.06
C GLU A 208 4.91 -11.46 13.59
N GLN A 209 4.97 -11.92 12.34
CA GLN A 209 6.18 -12.56 11.80
C GLN A 209 7.38 -11.61 11.71
N ASN A 210 7.12 -10.30 11.58
CA ASN A 210 8.14 -9.24 11.62
C ASN A 210 8.46 -8.77 13.06
N GLY A 211 7.99 -9.48 14.09
CA GLY A 211 8.25 -9.16 15.50
C GLY A 211 7.58 -7.88 16.00
N GLY A 212 6.58 -7.38 15.27
CA GLY A 212 5.84 -6.15 15.57
C GLY A 212 4.61 -6.35 16.46
N PRO A 213 3.94 -5.25 16.85
CA PRO A 213 2.83 -5.25 17.81
C PRO A 213 1.49 -5.65 17.16
N ALA A 214 1.34 -6.90 16.71
CA ALA A 214 0.18 -7.36 15.96
C ALA A 214 -1.16 -7.20 16.73
N THR A 215 -1.16 -7.49 18.02
CA THR A 215 -2.37 -7.47 18.88
C THR A 215 -3.01 -6.09 19.02
N ASP A 216 -2.25 -5.01 18.77
CA ASP A 216 -2.74 -3.63 18.93
C ASP A 216 -3.28 -3.03 17.64
N LEU A 217 -3.09 -3.72 16.50
CA LEU A 217 -3.48 -3.24 15.18
C LEU A 217 -4.99 -3.16 14.99
N ILE A 218 -5.73 -4.15 15.48
CA ILE A 218 -7.17 -4.29 15.27
C ILE A 218 -7.91 -3.90 16.55
N ARG A 219 -8.36 -2.65 16.61
CA ARG A 219 -9.08 -2.06 17.73
C ARG A 219 -10.59 -2.08 17.50
N PRO A 220 -11.42 -1.99 18.55
CA PRO A 220 -12.88 -2.03 18.43
C PRO A 220 -13.48 -1.03 17.43
N GLU A 221 -12.82 0.12 17.21
CA GLU A 221 -13.26 1.16 16.28
C GLU A 221 -13.13 0.78 14.80
N ILE A 222 -12.46 -0.33 14.46
CA ILE A 222 -12.23 -0.74 13.07
C ILE A 222 -13.52 -0.86 12.25
N ARG A 223 -14.64 -1.24 12.88
CA ARG A 223 -15.95 -1.37 12.21
C ARG A 223 -16.37 -0.06 11.53
N ARG A 224 -16.16 1.07 12.20
CA ARG A 224 -16.45 2.40 11.63
C ARG A 224 -15.54 2.72 10.46
N VAL A 225 -14.25 2.40 10.59
CA VAL A 225 -13.25 2.67 9.56
C VAL A 225 -13.51 1.82 8.32
N VAL A 226 -13.92 0.56 8.48
CA VAL A 226 -14.37 -0.32 7.39
C VAL A 226 -15.56 0.29 6.64
N LEU A 227 -16.56 0.84 7.36
CA LEU A 227 -17.68 1.52 6.70
C LEU A 227 -17.20 2.74 5.90
N LEU A 228 -16.38 3.60 6.49
CA LEU A 228 -15.79 4.75 5.79
C LEU A 228 -14.95 4.32 4.58
N SER A 229 -14.21 3.22 4.66
CA SER A 229 -13.43 2.68 3.55
C SER A 229 -14.35 2.21 2.41
N LYS A 230 -15.50 1.59 2.73
CA LYS A 230 -16.51 1.24 1.73
C LYS A 230 -17.05 2.50 1.03
N TYR A 231 -17.31 3.59 1.76
CA TYR A 231 -17.71 4.87 1.16
C TYR A 231 -16.64 5.44 0.24
N THR A 232 -15.41 5.58 0.74
CA THR A 232 -14.32 6.17 -0.04
C THR A 232 -14.10 5.38 -1.32
N ARG A 233 -14.12 4.05 -1.25
CA ARG A 233 -14.04 3.16 -2.42
C ARG A 233 -15.19 3.35 -3.40
N THR A 234 -16.42 3.47 -2.90
CA THR A 234 -17.61 3.65 -3.75
C THR A 234 -17.64 5.02 -4.44
N LEU A 235 -17.13 6.07 -3.80
CA LEU A 235 -17.33 7.45 -4.25
C LEU A 235 -16.11 8.09 -4.92
N LYS A 236 -14.90 7.68 -4.56
CA LYS A 236 -13.72 8.54 -4.78
C LYS A 236 -12.41 7.82 -5.13
N THR A 237 -12.37 6.49 -5.12
CA THR A 237 -11.08 5.80 -5.26
C THR A 237 -10.98 4.98 -6.54
N ASP A 238 -9.95 5.25 -7.34
CA ASP A 238 -9.54 4.44 -8.47
C ASP A 238 -8.31 3.60 -8.08
N ASN A 239 -8.58 2.46 -7.45
CA ASN A 239 -7.54 1.52 -7.05
C ASN A 239 -7.25 0.57 -8.21
N ARG A 240 -6.14 0.82 -8.90
CA ARG A 240 -5.60 -0.03 -9.95
C ARG A 240 -4.18 -0.40 -9.57
N PHE A 241 -3.64 -1.35 -10.31
CA PHE A 241 -2.25 -1.70 -10.09
C PHE A 241 -1.35 -0.49 -10.24
N ASN A 242 -1.47 0.39 -11.25
CA ASN A 242 -0.59 1.56 -11.39
C ASN A 242 -0.76 2.67 -10.34
N THR A 243 -1.80 2.59 -9.50
CA THR A 243 -2.07 3.54 -8.39
C THR A 243 -1.90 2.88 -7.01
N LEU A 244 -1.28 1.70 -6.92
CA LEU A 244 -1.29 0.83 -5.74
C LEU A 244 -0.73 1.51 -4.47
N TRP A 245 0.28 2.36 -4.65
CA TRP A 245 0.99 3.02 -3.54
C TRP A 245 0.77 4.52 -3.47
N GLU A 246 -0.27 5.01 -4.15
CA GLU A 246 -0.73 6.38 -4.02
C GLU A 246 -1.23 6.65 -2.59
N ARG A 247 -1.00 7.87 -2.11
CA ARG A 247 -1.48 8.33 -0.81
C ARG A 247 -2.73 9.19 -1.01
N ASP A 248 -3.81 8.54 -1.44
CA ASP A 248 -5.11 9.16 -1.65
C ASP A 248 -5.97 9.18 -0.36
N GLU A 249 -7.23 9.56 -0.47
CA GLU A 249 -8.16 9.61 0.65
C GLU A 249 -8.38 8.23 1.30
N HIS A 250 -8.30 7.13 0.51
CA HIS A 250 -8.44 5.77 1.03
C HIS A 250 -7.20 5.38 1.85
N PHE A 251 -6.00 5.74 1.38
CA PHE A 251 -4.76 5.60 2.15
C PHE A 251 -4.85 6.40 3.45
N TYR A 252 -5.20 7.67 3.40
CA TYR A 252 -5.22 8.54 4.58
C TYR A 252 -6.25 8.10 5.63
N LEU A 253 -7.35 7.50 5.22
CA LEU A 253 -8.31 6.88 6.14
C LEU A 253 -7.65 5.78 6.97
N TRP A 254 -6.98 4.82 6.30
CA TRP A 254 -6.30 3.72 6.99
C TRP A 254 -5.07 4.18 7.74
N TYR A 255 -4.31 5.14 7.21
CA TYR A 255 -3.14 5.69 7.87
C TYR A 255 -3.50 6.33 9.21
N ARG A 256 -4.56 7.16 9.27
CA ARG A 256 -5.05 7.72 10.53
C ARG A 256 -5.46 6.64 11.52
N TYR A 257 -6.13 5.59 11.03
CA TYR A 257 -6.50 4.45 11.87
C TYR A 257 -5.27 3.77 12.47
N PHE A 258 -4.28 3.39 11.65
CA PHE A 258 -3.08 2.68 12.12
C PHE A 258 -2.15 3.57 12.93
N THR A 259 -2.03 4.86 12.61
CA THR A 259 -1.33 5.81 13.48
C THR A 259 -1.96 5.81 14.87
N ARG A 260 -3.29 5.86 14.97
CA ARG A 260 -3.98 5.77 16.28
C ARG A 260 -3.83 4.38 16.93
N ALA A 261 -3.78 3.32 16.13
CA ALA A 261 -3.65 1.95 16.63
C ALA A 261 -2.24 1.68 17.19
N LEU A 262 -1.23 2.35 16.65
CA LEU A 262 0.19 2.13 16.97
C LEU A 262 0.81 3.27 17.80
N THR A 263 0.11 4.37 18.01
CA THR A 263 0.60 5.50 18.83
C THR A 263 -0.43 5.90 19.88
N ASP A 264 0.02 6.16 21.11
CA ASP A 264 -0.85 6.60 22.22
C ASP A 264 -1.35 8.04 22.07
N GLN A 265 -0.95 8.77 21.01
CA GLN A 265 -1.33 10.16 20.79
C GLN A 265 -2.59 10.26 19.91
N LEU A 266 -3.61 10.87 20.50
CA LEU A 266 -5.01 10.77 20.10
C LEU A 266 -5.47 11.88 19.14
N GLU A 267 -6.22 11.50 18.10
CA GLU A 267 -7.50 12.14 17.83
C GLU A 267 -8.62 11.24 18.40
N ARG A 268 -9.33 11.72 19.42
CA ARG A 268 -10.59 11.09 19.88
C ARG A 268 -11.68 11.38 18.84
N ARG A 269 -12.63 10.46 18.68
CA ARG A 269 -13.88 10.70 17.94
C ARG A 269 -14.45 12.05 18.37
N ARG A 270 -14.78 12.91 17.41
CA ARG A 270 -15.37 14.22 17.73
C ARG A 270 -16.81 13.98 18.19
N PRO A 271 -17.32 14.75 19.18
CA PRO A 271 -18.69 14.59 19.66
C PRO A 271 -19.75 14.61 18.54
N ASP A 272 -19.48 15.39 17.48
CA ASP A 272 -20.40 15.58 16.35
C ASP A 272 -20.24 14.54 15.22
N ASP A 273 -19.32 13.58 15.35
CA ASP A 273 -19.17 12.52 14.36
C ASP A 273 -20.45 11.65 14.32
N PRO A 274 -21.04 11.40 13.15
CA PRO A 274 -22.31 10.65 13.05
C PRO A 274 -22.15 9.23 13.62
N PRO A 275 -23.19 8.63 14.22
CA PRO A 275 -23.16 7.23 14.67
C PRO A 275 -22.78 6.24 13.57
N THR A 276 -22.21 5.10 13.94
CA THR A 276 -21.77 4.07 12.98
C THR A 276 -22.96 3.47 12.23
N GLU A 277 -24.11 3.33 12.89
CA GLU A 277 -25.37 2.82 12.35
C GLU A 277 -25.93 3.76 11.27
N LEU A 278 -25.78 5.08 11.47
CA LEU A 278 -26.17 6.08 10.49
C LEU A 278 -25.27 6.00 9.24
N LEU A 279 -23.97 5.79 9.43
CA LEU A 279 -23.06 5.55 8.30
C LEU A 279 -23.43 4.28 7.53
N ASP A 280 -23.83 3.20 8.19
CA ASP A 280 -24.23 1.98 7.47
C ASP A 280 -25.51 2.21 6.65
N SER A 281 -26.54 2.84 7.25
CA SER A 281 -27.79 3.17 6.56
C SER A 281 -27.58 4.05 5.33
N CYS A 282 -26.79 5.11 5.46
CA CYS A 282 -26.46 5.99 4.33
C CYS A 282 -25.68 5.26 3.21
N LEU A 283 -24.88 4.23 3.54
CA LEU A 283 -24.09 3.50 2.55
C LEU A 283 -25.01 2.65 1.67
N GLN A 284 -26.02 2.04 2.29
CA GLN A 284 -27.03 1.27 1.58
C GLN A 284 -27.87 2.17 0.65
N ASP A 285 -28.26 3.37 1.11
CA ASP A 285 -28.99 4.34 0.27
C ASP A 285 -28.17 4.78 -0.94
N ILE A 286 -26.88 5.13 -0.75
CA ILE A 286 -25.99 5.49 -1.86
C ILE A 286 -25.86 4.35 -2.87
N ARG A 287 -25.69 3.11 -2.39
CA ARG A 287 -25.58 1.94 -3.28
C ARG A 287 -26.85 1.69 -4.07
N GLY A 288 -28.02 1.84 -3.43
CA GLY A 288 -29.32 1.73 -4.10
C GLY A 288 -29.44 2.75 -5.22
N ARG A 289 -29.18 4.03 -4.93
CA ARG A 289 -29.25 5.10 -5.93
C ARG A 289 -28.26 4.90 -7.07
N LEU A 290 -27.00 4.53 -6.79
CA LEU A 290 -26.01 4.29 -7.84
C LEU A 290 -26.41 3.12 -8.75
N ALA A 291 -27.09 2.09 -8.23
CA ALA A 291 -27.63 1.01 -9.05
C ALA A 291 -28.75 1.51 -9.99
N GLU A 292 -29.59 2.45 -9.55
CA GLU A 292 -30.66 3.05 -10.36
C GLU A 292 -30.13 3.95 -11.49
N PHE A 293 -28.97 4.58 -11.33
CA PHE A 293 -28.33 5.41 -12.36
C PHE A 293 -27.40 4.63 -13.31
N GLY A 294 -27.16 3.34 -13.04
CA GLY A 294 -26.26 2.47 -13.80
C GLY A 294 -26.94 1.57 -14.83
N GLU A 295 -28.25 1.73 -15.05
CA GLU A 295 -29.01 1.14 -16.17
C GLU A 295 -29.10 2.09 -17.38
#